data_AF-A0ABD1RNG0-F1
#
_entry.id   AF-A0ABD1RNG0-F1
#
_cell.length_a   1.000
_cell.length_b   1.000
_cell.length_c   1.000
_cell.angle_alpha   90.00
_cell.angle_beta   90.00
_cell.angle_gamma   90.00
#
_symmetry.space_group_name_H-M   'P 1'
#
loop_
_entity.id
_entity.type
_entity.pdbx_description
1 polymer ?
#
loop_
_entity_poly.entity_id
_entity_poly.type
_entity_poly.pdbx_seq_one_letter_code
_entity_poly.pdbx_strand_id
1 'polypeptide(L)'
;MSKEFQLISNVSLGSSGWIVKVVVAEKFSPRIAQKSPTKYQNLILMDTELSSKLCIPTDEKDFTEIKNIQGLKIVKQFFWIKGKASVTVLNQTYWYMSCNNCNKISSENYGDIYHCVFCKCLEAQAIPR
;
A
#
# COMPACT_ATOMS: atom_id res chain seq x y z
N MET A 1 3.97 -26.45 -18.12
CA MET A 1 4.68 -25.16 -18.14
C MET A 1 4.86 -24.70 -16.70
N SER A 2 6.09 -24.75 -16.18
CA SER A 2 6.44 -24.23 -14.85
C SER A 2 6.27 -22.72 -14.87
N LYS A 3 5.34 -22.18 -14.06
CA LYS A 3 5.22 -20.74 -13.88
C LYS A 3 6.38 -20.27 -13.02
N GLU A 4 7.28 -19.49 -13.60
CA GLU A 4 8.41 -18.92 -12.88
C GLU A 4 7.91 -17.87 -11.87
N PHE A 5 8.40 -17.96 -10.63
CA PHE A 5 8.08 -17.03 -9.55
C PHE A 5 9.16 -15.96 -9.47
N GLN A 6 8.77 -14.71 -9.23
CA GLN A 6 9.70 -13.61 -9.00
C GLN A 6 9.61 -13.12 -7.55
N LEU A 7 10.76 -12.83 -6.94
CA LEU A 7 10.86 -12.16 -5.64
C LEU A 7 10.47 -10.70 -5.79
N ILE A 8 9.86 -10.10 -4.76
CA ILE A 8 9.49 -8.68 -4.73
C ILE A 8 10.71 -7.80 -4.96
N SER A 9 11.88 -8.19 -4.43
CA SER A 9 13.16 -7.50 -4.63
C SER A 9 13.58 -7.43 -6.11
N ASN A 10 13.13 -8.38 -6.93
CA ASN A 10 13.47 -8.49 -8.35
C ASN A 10 12.42 -7.87 -9.27
N VAL A 11 11.33 -7.32 -8.73
CA VAL A 11 10.27 -6.67 -9.51
C VAL A 11 10.70 -5.25 -9.86
N SER A 12 10.83 -4.96 -11.16
CA SER A 12 11.12 -3.60 -11.64
C SER A 12 9.86 -2.72 -11.62
N LEU A 13 10.06 -1.41 -11.45
CA LEU A 13 8.99 -0.42 -11.52
C LEU A 13 8.23 -0.53 -12.86
N GLY A 14 6.89 -0.55 -12.80
CA GLY A 14 6.01 -0.63 -13.98
C GLY A 14 5.74 -2.04 -14.52
N SER A 15 6.31 -3.09 -13.91
CA SER A 15 6.01 -4.48 -14.30
C SER A 15 4.65 -4.95 -13.77
N SER A 16 3.91 -5.70 -14.60
CA SER A 16 2.61 -6.27 -14.24
C SER A 16 2.47 -7.70 -14.76
N GLY A 17 1.55 -8.49 -14.18
CA GLY A 17 1.27 -9.86 -14.62
C GLY A 17 2.21 -10.95 -14.07
N TRP A 18 3.08 -10.61 -13.12
CA TRP A 18 3.96 -11.55 -12.44
C TRP A 18 3.26 -12.29 -11.29
N ILE A 19 3.82 -13.43 -10.93
CA ILE A 19 3.38 -14.26 -9.80
C ILE A 19 4.48 -14.22 -8.75
N VAL A 20 4.11 -13.85 -7.53
CA VAL A 20 5.03 -13.78 -6.39
C VAL A 20 4.59 -14.70 -5.28
N LYS A 21 5.58 -15.20 -4.56
CA LYS A 21 5.39 -16.00 -3.36
C LYS A 21 5.56 -15.11 -2.13
N VAL A 22 4.47 -14.84 -1.42
CA VAL A 22 4.47 -13.99 -0.23
C VAL A 22 3.85 -14.68 0.96
N VAL A 23 4.31 -14.32 2.14
CA VAL A 23 3.73 -14.70 3.43
C VAL A 23 2.90 -13.53 3.95
N VAL A 24 1.69 -13.80 4.45
CA VAL A 24 0.91 -12.77 5.16
C VAL A 24 1.52 -12.59 6.54
N ALA A 25 2.20 -11.48 6.77
CA ALA A 25 2.83 -11.15 8.02
C ALA A 25 1.83 -10.64 9.06
N GLU A 26 0.93 -9.75 8.62
CA GLU A 26 -0.11 -9.19 9.48
C GLU A 26 -1.44 -9.02 8.74
N LYS A 27 -2.51 -9.10 9.51
CA LYS A 27 -3.89 -8.99 9.04
C LYS A 27 -4.65 -8.06 9.98
N PHE A 28 -5.23 -7.01 9.41
CA PHE A 28 -6.05 -6.06 10.14
C PHE A 28 -7.52 -6.46 10.12
N SER A 29 -8.32 -5.98 11.08
CA SER A 29 -9.77 -6.18 11.04
C SER A 29 -10.40 -5.56 9.78
N PRO A 30 -11.41 -6.20 9.16
CA PRO A 30 -12.13 -5.62 8.04
C PRO A 30 -12.73 -4.26 8.39
N ARG A 31 -12.57 -3.29 7.49
CA ARG A 31 -13.12 -1.92 7.61
C ARG A 31 -14.09 -1.66 6.47
N ILE A 32 -15.09 -0.83 6.71
CA ILE A 32 -16.01 -0.37 5.66
C ILE A 32 -15.30 0.76 4.90
N ALA A 33 -15.32 0.70 3.57
CA ALA A 33 -14.78 1.77 2.73
C ALA A 33 -15.57 3.06 2.92
N GLN A 34 -14.88 4.20 3.00
CA GLN A 34 -15.53 5.49 3.24
C GLN A 34 -16.48 5.91 2.10
N LYS A 35 -16.19 5.46 0.87
CA LYS A 35 -16.90 5.88 -0.35
C LYS A 35 -17.65 4.75 -1.06
N SER A 36 -17.65 3.53 -0.50
CA SER A 36 -18.31 2.37 -1.11
C SER A 36 -18.87 1.43 -0.04
N PRO A 37 -19.94 0.67 -0.34
CA PRO A 37 -20.52 -0.31 0.58
C PRO A 37 -19.62 -1.55 0.78
N THR A 38 -18.45 -1.58 0.14
CA THR A 38 -17.51 -2.69 0.20
C THR A 38 -16.69 -2.65 1.48
N LYS A 39 -16.40 -3.84 2.02
CA LYS A 39 -15.43 -4.00 3.11
C LYS A 39 -14.05 -4.22 2.50
N TYR A 40 -13.04 -3.59 3.07
CA TYR A 40 -11.65 -3.81 2.73
C TYR A 40 -10.88 -4.29 3.96
N GLN A 41 -9.80 -5.02 3.72
CA GLN A 41 -8.95 -5.56 4.77
C GLN A 41 -7.50 -5.33 4.39
N ASN A 42 -6.76 -4.65 5.26
CA ASN A 42 -5.35 -4.43 5.06
C ASN A 42 -4.59 -5.72 5.41
N LEU A 43 -3.69 -6.13 4.53
CA LEU A 43 -2.76 -7.23 4.71
C LEU A 43 -1.34 -6.68 4.56
N ILE A 44 -0.45 -7.06 5.47
CA ILE A 44 0.99 -6.86 5.29
C ILE A 44 1.55 -8.16 4.74
N LEU A 45 2.20 -8.08 3.59
CA LEU A 45 2.79 -9.20 2.88
C LEU A 45 4.31 -9.08 2.97
N MET A 46 5.00 -10.18 3.24
CA MET A 46 6.47 -10.26 3.28
C MET A 46 6.96 -11.34 2.32
N ASP A 47 8.13 -11.11 1.71
CA ASP A 47 8.77 -12.10 0.86
C ASP A 47 9.43 -13.22 1.69
N THR A 48 9.63 -14.36 1.05
CA THR A 48 10.22 -15.58 1.63
C THR A 48 11.71 -15.48 1.95
N GLU A 49 12.43 -14.44 1.53
CA GLU A 49 13.83 -14.23 1.94
C GLU A 49 14.02 -14.17 3.46
N LEU A 50 12.97 -13.80 4.22
CA LEU A 50 13.01 -13.80 5.69
C LEU A 50 12.61 -15.13 6.36
N SER A 51 12.14 -16.11 5.60
CA SER A 51 11.57 -17.37 6.12
C SER A 51 12.15 -18.58 5.39
N SER A 52 13.42 -18.88 5.68
CA SER A 52 14.18 -20.03 5.18
C SER A 52 13.66 -21.41 5.59
N LYS A 53 12.43 -21.54 6.11
CA LYS A 53 11.89 -22.80 6.68
C LYS A 53 10.42 -23.14 6.37
N LEU A 54 9.74 -22.47 5.44
CA LEU A 54 8.36 -22.85 5.10
C LEU A 54 8.33 -23.78 3.89
N CYS A 55 7.82 -25.01 4.09
CA CYS A 55 7.55 -25.98 3.03
C CYS A 55 6.70 -25.33 1.93
N ILE A 56 7.20 -25.43 0.70
CA ILE A 56 6.57 -24.83 -0.47
C ILE A 56 5.34 -25.68 -0.85
N PRO A 57 4.16 -25.08 -1.03
CA PRO A 57 2.98 -25.78 -1.53
C PRO A 57 3.27 -26.21 -2.97
N THR A 58 3.19 -27.51 -3.23
CA THR A 58 3.52 -28.08 -4.54
C THR A 58 2.25 -28.32 -5.35
N ASP A 59 1.11 -28.45 -4.68
CA ASP A 59 -0.18 -28.75 -5.28
C ASP A 59 -1.20 -27.62 -5.11
N GLU A 60 -2.14 -27.49 -6.06
CA GLU A 60 -3.20 -26.48 -6.00
C GLU A 60 -4.10 -26.60 -4.76
N LYS A 61 -4.15 -27.79 -4.14
CA LYS A 61 -4.93 -28.09 -2.93
C LYS A 61 -4.34 -27.45 -1.66
N ASP A 62 -3.06 -27.10 -1.70
CA ASP A 62 -2.35 -26.49 -0.57
C ASP A 62 -2.72 -24.99 -0.42
N PHE A 63 -3.33 -24.40 -1.44
CA PHE A 63 -3.75 -23.01 -1.43
C PHE A 63 -5.14 -22.84 -0.82
N THR A 64 -5.24 -21.92 0.12
CA THR A 64 -6.50 -21.55 0.77
C THR A 64 -7.12 -20.33 0.07
N GLU A 65 -8.41 -20.41 -0.25
CA GLU A 65 -9.15 -19.24 -0.72
C GLU A 65 -9.29 -18.18 0.38
N ILE A 66 -9.12 -16.91 0.03
CA ILE A 66 -9.19 -15.77 0.97
C ILE A 66 -10.52 -15.75 1.75
N LYS A 67 -11.62 -16.20 1.14
CA LYS A 67 -12.93 -16.31 1.80
C LYS A 67 -12.91 -17.25 3.00
N ASN A 68 -12.15 -18.34 2.92
CA ASN A 68 -12.05 -19.35 3.97
C ASN A 68 -11.12 -18.91 5.13
N ILE A 69 -10.34 -17.84 4.93
CA ILE A 69 -9.52 -17.21 5.97
C ILE A 69 -10.39 -16.29 6.87
N GLN A 70 -11.67 -16.09 6.53
CA GLN A 70 -12.61 -15.30 7.34
C GLN A 70 -13.22 -16.19 8.43
N GLY A 71 -12.72 -16.07 9.67
CA GLY A 71 -13.31 -16.75 10.83
C GLY A 71 -12.29 -17.34 11.82
N LEU A 72 -11.02 -17.42 11.45
CA LEU A 72 -10.00 -18.06 12.29
C LEU A 72 -9.52 -17.09 13.38
N LYS A 73 -9.82 -17.47 14.63
CA LYS A 73 -9.50 -16.73 15.86
C LYS A 73 -8.39 -17.44 16.65
N ILE A 74 -7.57 -16.60 17.30
CA ILE A 74 -6.68 -16.84 18.46
C ILE A 74 -5.25 -17.37 18.18
N VAL A 75 -4.97 -18.08 17.08
CA VAL A 75 -3.59 -18.55 16.78
C VAL A 75 -3.07 -17.94 15.49
N LYS A 76 -1.83 -17.42 15.50
CA LYS A 76 -1.11 -17.02 14.28
C LYS A 76 -0.95 -18.27 13.39
N GLN A 77 -1.78 -18.37 12.35
CA GLN A 77 -1.72 -19.45 11.38
C GLN A 77 -1.23 -18.89 10.04
N PHE A 78 -0.37 -19.67 9.37
CA PHE A 78 0.18 -19.35 8.07
C PHE A 78 -0.65 -20.03 6.98
N PHE A 79 -1.00 -19.30 5.92
CA PHE A 79 -1.77 -19.81 4.78
C PHE A 79 -1.07 -19.49 3.47
N TRP A 80 -1.14 -20.41 2.53
CA TRP A 80 -0.78 -20.16 1.14
C TRP A 80 -2.00 -19.62 0.39
N ILE A 81 -1.86 -18.50 -0.31
CA ILE A 81 -2.95 -17.88 -1.07
C ILE A 81 -2.53 -17.67 -2.52
N LYS A 82 -3.51 -17.75 -3.43
CA LYS A 82 -3.34 -17.42 -4.84
C LYS A 82 -3.98 -16.06 -5.09
N GLY A 83 -3.18 -15.09 -5.52
CA GLY A 83 -3.64 -13.72 -5.73
C GLY A 83 -2.91 -13.05 -6.90
N LYS A 84 -3.48 -11.95 -7.39
CA LYS A 84 -2.80 -11.04 -8.31
C LYS A 84 -2.26 -9.87 -7.49
N ALA A 85 -0.95 -9.67 -7.53
CA ALA A 85 -0.31 -8.48 -6.97
C ALA A 85 -0.19 -7.40 -8.05
N SER A 86 -0.42 -6.14 -7.68
CA SER A 86 -0.16 -4.98 -8.52
C SER A 86 0.52 -3.91 -7.68
N VAL A 87 1.61 -3.34 -8.18
CA VAL A 87 2.28 -2.19 -7.57
C VAL A 87 1.86 -0.96 -8.36
N THR A 88 1.10 -0.08 -7.71
CA THR A 88 0.75 1.23 -8.28
C THR A 88 1.68 2.28 -7.70
N VAL A 89 2.26 3.11 -8.56
CA VAL A 89 2.96 4.33 -8.13
C VAL A 89 1.93 5.20 -7.42
N LEU A 90 2.09 5.38 -6.11
CA LEU A 90 1.40 6.45 -5.41
C LEU A 90 2.05 7.75 -5.89
N ASN A 91 1.36 8.50 -6.77
CA ASN A 91 1.68 9.90 -7.01
C ASN A 91 1.38 10.69 -5.73
N GLN A 92 2.20 10.47 -4.71
CA GLN A 92 2.27 11.33 -3.54
C GLN A 92 3.07 12.55 -3.99
N THR A 93 2.41 13.70 -4.03
CA THR A 93 3.06 14.97 -4.32
C THR A 93 4.12 15.16 -3.25
N TYR A 94 5.41 15.10 -3.63
CA TYR A 94 6.54 15.26 -2.69
C TYR A 94 6.66 16.68 -2.14
N TRP A 95 5.75 17.56 -2.54
CA TRP A 95 5.69 18.94 -2.12
C TRP A 95 4.27 19.31 -1.73
N TYR A 96 4.15 20.19 -0.75
CA TYR A 96 2.90 20.88 -0.43
C TYR A 96 3.08 22.38 -0.65
N MET A 97 1.99 23.09 -0.91
CA MET A 97 2.04 24.55 -1.02
C MET A 97 2.12 25.15 0.37
N SER A 98 2.94 26.19 0.53
CA SER A 98 3.14 26.86 1.81
C SER A 98 3.32 28.36 1.61
N CYS A 99 3.08 29.12 2.68
CA CYS A 99 3.33 30.55 2.70
C CYS A 99 4.84 30.84 2.58
N ASN A 100 5.23 31.68 1.63
CA ASN A 100 6.60 32.16 1.46
C ASN A 100 7.21 32.85 2.70
N ASN A 101 6.37 33.41 3.59
CA ASN A 101 6.81 34.12 4.79
C ASN A 101 6.93 33.20 6.02
N CYS A 102 5.91 32.38 6.31
CA CYS A 102 5.87 31.59 7.56
C CYS A 102 5.99 30.07 7.37
N ASN A 103 6.11 29.59 6.13
CA ASN A 103 6.23 28.17 5.78
C ASN A 103 5.10 27.27 6.27
N LYS A 104 3.98 27.85 6.70
CA LYS A 104 2.76 27.10 7.03
C LYS A 104 2.04 26.68 5.76
N ILE A 105 1.43 25.50 5.82
CA ILE A 105 0.70 24.89 4.70
C ILE A 105 -0.37 25.84 4.15
N SER A 106 -0.53 25.81 2.85
CA SER A 106 -1.52 26.54 2.06
C SER A 106 -2.26 25.57 1.15
N SER A 107 -3.53 25.88 0.88
CA SER A 107 -4.34 25.20 -0.13
C SER A 107 -4.30 25.89 -1.50
N GLU A 108 -3.65 27.05 -1.60
CA GLU A 108 -3.54 27.81 -2.85
C GLU A 108 -2.58 27.17 -3.86
N ASN A 109 -2.70 27.51 -5.15
CA ASN A 109 -1.82 26.96 -6.18
C ASN A 109 -0.46 27.68 -6.20
N TYR A 110 0.53 27.06 -6.86
CA TYR A 110 1.85 27.65 -7.01
C TYR A 110 1.81 29.06 -7.60
N GLY A 111 2.38 30.02 -6.87
CA GLY A 111 2.48 31.41 -7.28
C GLY A 111 1.29 32.29 -6.92
N ASP A 112 0.17 31.71 -6.45
CA ASP A 112 -1.01 32.47 -6.04
C ASP A 112 -0.67 33.40 -4.87
N ILE A 113 -1.19 34.63 -4.94
CA ILE A 113 -1.09 35.63 -3.87
C ILE A 113 -2.36 35.54 -3.02
N TYR A 114 -2.20 35.38 -1.71
CA TYR A 114 -3.30 35.18 -0.79
C TYR A 114 -3.04 35.78 0.59
N HIS A 115 -4.12 35.97 1.36
CA HIS A 115 -4.02 36.33 2.77
C HIS A 115 -3.65 35.09 3.59
N CYS A 116 -2.44 35.07 4.16
CA CYS A 116 -2.02 33.96 5.02
C CYS A 116 -2.67 34.05 6.42
N VAL A 117 -3.53 33.08 6.75
CA VAL A 117 -4.22 33.02 8.06
C VAL A 117 -3.29 32.85 9.26
N PHE A 118 -2.06 32.35 9.05
CA PHE A 118 -1.11 32.07 10.13
C PHE A 118 -0.25 33.29 10.48
N CYS A 119 0.37 33.95 9.50
CA CYS A 119 1.23 35.12 9.73
C CYS A 119 0.57 36.46 9.41
N LYS A 120 -0.68 36.46 8.94
CA LYS A 120 -1.48 37.65 8.60
C LYS A 120 -0.86 38.51 7.49
N CYS A 121 0.05 37.95 6.70
CA CYS A 121 0.56 38.62 5.51
C CYS A 121 -0.55 38.66 4.45
N LEU A 122 -0.89 39.86 3.99
CA LEU A 122 -1.96 40.08 3.01
C LEU A 122 -1.55 39.66 1.59
N GLU A 123 -0.25 39.67 1.31
CA GLU A 123 0.34 39.35 0.01
C GLU A 123 1.30 38.15 0.13
N ALA A 124 0.86 37.09 0.82
CA ALA A 124 1.63 35.85 0.88
C ALA A 124 1.59 35.13 -0.46
N GLN A 125 2.72 34.57 -0.88
CA GLN A 125 2.80 33.75 -2.09
C GLN A 125 2.87 32.27 -1.74
N ALA A 126 2.12 31.44 -2.44
CA ALA A 126 2.14 29.99 -2.28
C ALA A 126 3.32 29.36 -3.04
N ILE A 127 4.22 28.72 -2.29
CA ILE A 127 5.44 28.09 -2.82
C ILE A 127 5.52 26.61 -2.42
N PRO A 128 6.05 25.72 -3.29
CA PRO A 128 6.31 24.33 -2.94
C PRO A 128 7.36 24.24 -1.83
N ARG A 129 7.11 23.33 -0.89
CA ARG A 129 8.06 22.88 0.13
C ARG A 129 8.04 21.37 0.23
#